data_AF-A0A1R1X8Q3-F1
#
_entry.id   AF-A0A1R1X8Q3-F1
#
_cell.length_a   1.000
_cell.length_b   1.000
_cell.length_c   1.000
_cell.angle_alpha   90.00
_cell.angle_beta   90.00
_cell.angle_gamma   90.00
#
_symmetry.space_group_name_H-M   'P 1'
#
loop_
_entity.id
_entity.type
_entity.pdbx_description
1 polymer ?
#
loop_
_entity_poly.entity_id
_entity_poly.type
_entity_poly.pdbx_seq_one_letter_code
_entity_poly.pdbx_strand_id
1 'polypeptide(L)'
;KVGQRVIPEEPMYILLNLGFSNSFGAIDFENIKFPANLQFDYVRLYQDPNNIRLSCDPEDRPTAQYIMDHPRAYYNKDLRYWNQTGYGTPSYDINKGCNK
;
A
#
# COMPACT_ATOMS: atom_id res chain seq x y z
N LYS A 1 -1.55 24.62 13.74
CA LYS A 1 -2.55 24.25 12.71
C LYS A 1 -2.09 22.92 12.11
N VAL A 2 -2.89 21.85 12.18
CA VAL A 2 -2.52 20.56 11.56
C VAL A 2 -2.80 20.66 10.05
N GLY A 3 -1.81 20.32 9.22
CA GLY A 3 -1.97 20.34 7.75
C GLY A 3 -2.97 19.29 7.26
N GLN A 4 -3.53 19.50 6.07
CA GLN A 4 -4.43 18.52 5.45
C GLN A 4 -3.66 17.21 5.21
N ARG A 5 -4.14 16.11 5.78
CA ARG A 5 -3.68 14.77 5.44
C ARG A 5 -4.53 14.27 4.28
N VAL A 6 -3.94 14.22 3.10
CA VAL A 6 -4.57 13.56 1.95
C VAL A 6 -4.71 12.07 2.27
N ILE A 7 -5.92 11.55 2.11
CA ILE A 7 -6.18 10.11 2.16
C ILE A 7 -5.84 9.58 0.76
N PRO A 8 -5.01 8.53 0.64
CA PRO A 8 -4.72 7.93 -0.66
C PRO A 8 -6.01 7.44 -1.31
N GLU A 9 -6.17 7.73 -2.59
CA GLU A 9 -7.32 7.26 -3.40
C GLU A 9 -7.14 5.81 -3.88
N GLU A 10 -5.93 5.28 -3.75
CA GLU A 10 -5.60 3.90 -4.07
C GLU A 10 -6.09 2.95 -2.96
N PRO A 11 -6.54 1.74 -3.30
CA PRO A 11 -6.96 0.76 -2.32
C PRO A 11 -5.79 0.42 -1.38
N MET A 12 -6.04 0.54 -0.08
CA MET A 12 -5.06 0.24 0.96
C MET A 12 -5.48 -0.97 1.78
N TYR A 13 -4.49 -1.64 2.37
CA TYR A 13 -4.69 -2.72 3.31
C TYR A 13 -3.88 -2.47 4.58
N ILE A 14 -4.32 -3.05 5.69
CA ILE A 14 -3.60 -2.98 6.96
C ILE A 14 -2.53 -4.07 6.96
N LEU A 15 -1.27 -3.68 7.06
CA LEU A 15 -0.13 -4.59 7.25
C LEU A 15 0.41 -4.46 8.67
N LEU A 16 0.44 -5.55 9.41
CA LEU A 16 1.03 -5.64 10.75
C LEU A 16 2.28 -6.52 10.68
N ASN A 17 3.43 -5.97 11.06
CA ASN A 17 4.71 -6.69 11.01
C ASN A 17 5.52 -6.49 12.29
N LEU A 18 6.35 -7.50 12.62
CA LEU A 18 7.46 -7.37 13.55
C LEU A 18 8.76 -7.48 12.73
N GLY A 19 9.55 -6.42 12.70
CA GLY A 19 10.79 -6.40 11.93
C GLY A 19 11.78 -5.37 12.46
N PHE A 20 13.05 -5.60 12.19
CA PHE A 20 14.16 -4.69 12.49
C PHE A 20 15.10 -4.62 11.28
N SER A 21 15.76 -3.48 11.09
CA SER A 21 16.66 -3.24 9.96
C SER A 21 17.70 -2.20 10.36
N ASN A 22 18.93 -2.34 9.89
CA ASN A 22 19.98 -1.32 10.04
C ASN A 22 19.56 0.03 9.42
N SER A 23 18.60 0.03 8.50
CA SER A 23 18.04 1.26 7.92
C SER A 23 17.02 1.97 8.84
N PHE A 24 16.50 1.31 9.87
CA PHE A 24 15.58 1.91 10.85
C PHE A 24 16.33 2.49 12.07
N GLY A 25 17.48 1.89 12.39
CA GLY A 25 18.35 2.28 13.50
C GLY A 25 19.48 1.28 13.69
N ALA A 26 20.47 1.63 14.52
CA ALA A 26 21.55 0.71 14.88
C ALA A 26 21.00 -0.50 15.64
N ILE A 27 21.45 -1.70 15.30
CA ILE A 27 21.03 -2.96 15.92
C ILE A 27 22.12 -3.44 16.88
N ASP A 28 21.76 -3.66 18.14
CA ASP A 28 22.61 -4.31 19.13
C ASP A 28 22.43 -5.84 19.04
N PHE A 29 23.26 -6.48 18.22
CA PHE A 29 23.23 -7.93 18.04
C PHE A 29 23.76 -8.72 19.24
N GLU A 30 24.48 -8.09 20.16
CA GLU A 30 25.02 -8.77 21.34
C GLU A 30 23.94 -8.98 22.41
N ASN A 31 23.01 -8.02 22.54
CA ASN A 31 21.97 -8.06 23.56
C ASN A 31 20.57 -8.45 23.05
N ILE A 32 20.39 -8.61 21.73
CA ILE A 32 19.10 -9.01 21.15
C ILE A 32 18.74 -10.46 21.53
N LYS A 33 17.47 -10.69 21.90
CA LYS A 33 16.96 -12.00 22.31
C LYS A 33 15.91 -12.50 21.34
N PHE A 34 16.04 -13.75 20.92
CA PHE A 34 15.10 -14.44 20.04
C PHE A 34 14.55 -15.72 20.71
N PRO A 35 13.29 -16.11 20.42
CA PRO A 35 12.33 -15.41 19.55
C PRO A 35 11.74 -14.16 20.21
N ALA A 36 11.54 -13.11 19.41
CA ALA A 36 10.80 -11.92 19.82
C ALA A 36 9.35 -12.05 19.37
N ASN A 37 8.40 -11.62 20.21
CA ASN A 37 6.97 -11.72 19.95
C ASN A 37 6.32 -10.34 19.99
N LEU A 38 5.48 -10.08 18.98
CA LEU A 38 4.57 -8.93 18.95
C LEU A 38 3.16 -9.49 18.88
N GLN A 39 2.34 -9.17 19.87
CA GLN A 39 0.96 -9.64 19.98
C GLN A 39 0.01 -8.48 19.69
N PHE A 40 -1.07 -8.78 18.97
CA PHE A 40 -2.11 -7.83 18.64
C PHE A 40 -3.44 -8.33 19.21
N ASP A 41 -4.02 -7.61 20.17
CA ASP A 41 -5.27 -8.02 20.79
C ASP A 41 -6.48 -7.74 19.89
N TYR A 42 -6.50 -6.59 19.23
CA TYR A 42 -7.57 -6.25 18.29
C TYR A 42 -7.15 -5.14 17.32
N VAL A 43 -7.83 -5.11 16.18
CA VAL A 43 -7.76 -4.02 15.18
C VAL A 43 -9.14 -3.42 15.06
N ARG A 44 -9.24 -2.09 15.11
CA ARG A 44 -10.48 -1.35 14.80
C ARG A 44 -10.25 -0.47 13.59
N LEU A 45 -11.10 -0.65 12.58
CA LEU A 45 -11.14 0.20 11.40
C LEU A 45 -12.41 1.06 11.48
N TYR A 46 -12.23 2.38 11.52
CA TYR A 46 -13.32 3.35 11.50
C TYR A 46 -13.43 3.91 10.09
N GLN A 47 -14.64 3.86 9.54
CA GLN A 47 -14.99 4.49 8.27
C GLN A 47 -16.17 5.43 8.52
N ASP A 48 -16.37 6.38 7.61
CA ASP A 48 -17.58 7.20 7.63
C ASP A 48 -18.80 6.27 7.54
N PRO A 49 -19.77 6.34 8.47
CA PRO A 49 -20.93 5.46 8.48
C PRO A 49 -21.76 5.53 7.20
N ASN A 50 -21.68 6.64 6.46
CA ASN A 50 -22.39 6.85 5.19
C ASN A 50 -21.55 6.46 3.96
N ASN A 51 -20.27 6.11 4.14
CA ASN A 51 -19.36 5.80 3.04
C ASN A 51 -18.40 4.66 3.43
N ILE A 52 -18.99 3.52 3.80
CA ILE A 52 -18.24 2.29 4.07
C ILE A 52 -17.83 1.66 2.74
N ARG A 53 -16.52 1.50 2.54
CA ARG A 53 -15.93 0.83 1.37
C ARG A 53 -14.99 -0.26 1.83
N LEU A 54 -15.43 -1.51 1.71
CA LEU A 54 -14.63 -2.70 2.06
C LEU A 54 -14.07 -3.43 0.82
N SER A 55 -14.60 -3.13 -0.36
CA SER A 55 -14.09 -3.70 -1.62
C SER A 55 -12.84 -2.95 -2.08
N CYS A 56 -11.86 -3.71 -2.57
CA CYS A 56 -10.71 -3.17 -3.31
C CYS A 56 -11.06 -2.84 -4.77
N ASP A 57 -12.29 -3.14 -5.21
CA ASP A 57 -12.81 -2.97 -6.57
C ASP A 57 -14.15 -2.20 -6.57
N PRO A 58 -14.16 -0.91 -6.21
CA PRO A 58 -15.36 -0.08 -6.33
C PRO A 58 -15.55 0.40 -7.79
N GLU A 59 -16.79 0.76 -8.16
CA GLU A 59 -17.12 1.20 -9.53
C GLU A 59 -16.31 2.42 -10.00
N ASP A 60 -15.95 3.33 -9.08
CA ASP A 60 -15.16 4.53 -9.36
C ASP A 60 -13.64 4.27 -9.39
N ARG A 61 -13.19 3.09 -8.96
CA ARG A 61 -11.79 2.62 -9.05
C ARG A 61 -11.78 1.10 -9.33
N PRO A 62 -12.05 0.65 -10.59
CA PRO A 62 -12.18 -0.77 -10.94
C PRO A 62 -10.82 -1.48 -10.99
N THR A 63 -10.21 -1.64 -9.82
CA THR A 63 -8.87 -2.23 -9.64
C THR A 63 -8.79 -3.65 -10.18
N ALA A 64 -9.84 -4.47 -10.02
CA ALA A 64 -9.81 -5.85 -10.49
C ALA A 64 -9.71 -5.92 -12.01
N GLN A 65 -10.50 -5.10 -12.71
CA GLN A 65 -10.40 -5.00 -14.17
C GLN A 65 -9.03 -4.50 -14.60
N TYR A 66 -8.50 -3.47 -13.94
CA TYR A 66 -7.16 -2.96 -14.24
C TYR A 66 -6.07 -4.03 -14.09
N ILE A 67 -6.14 -4.86 -13.04
CA ILE A 67 -5.22 -5.99 -12.84
C ILE A 67 -5.36 -7.02 -13.96
N MET A 68 -6.59 -7.37 -14.32
CA MET A 68 -6.89 -8.33 -15.40
C MET A 68 -6.41 -7.84 -16.77
N ASP A 69 -6.42 -6.52 -17.01
CA ASP A 69 -5.91 -5.91 -18.24
C ASP A 69 -4.36 -5.83 -18.26
N HIS A 70 -3.72 -5.91 -17.10
CA HIS A 70 -2.26 -5.80 -16.93
C HIS A 70 -1.61 -7.02 -16.24
N PRO A 71 -1.89 -8.27 -16.67
CA PRO A 71 -1.48 -9.47 -15.94
C PRO A 71 0.04 -9.62 -15.81
N ARG A 72 0.83 -9.10 -16.77
CA ARG A 72 2.30 -9.12 -16.66
C ARG A 72 2.79 -8.28 -15.49
N ALA A 73 2.13 -7.17 -15.18
CA ALA A 73 2.54 -6.31 -14.07
C ALA A 73 2.23 -6.94 -12.71
N TYR A 74 1.11 -7.66 -12.61
CA TYR A 74 0.56 -8.12 -11.32
C TYR A 74 0.79 -9.61 -11.02
N TYR A 75 0.97 -10.46 -12.04
CA TYR A 75 1.16 -11.90 -11.86
C TYR A 75 2.57 -12.39 -12.20
N ASN A 76 3.45 -11.52 -12.70
CA ASN A 76 4.86 -11.87 -12.93
C ASN A 76 5.77 -11.28 -11.86
N LYS A 77 6.21 -12.14 -10.93
CA LYS A 77 7.11 -11.78 -9.82
C LYS A 77 8.50 -11.30 -10.24
N ASP A 78 8.92 -11.58 -11.47
CA ASP A 78 10.27 -11.25 -11.96
C ASP A 78 10.33 -9.83 -12.56
N LEU A 79 9.18 -9.21 -12.83
CA LEU A 79 9.09 -7.83 -13.29
C LEU A 79 8.95 -6.89 -12.08
N ARG A 80 9.86 -5.93 -11.95
CA ARG A 80 9.91 -4.98 -10.82
C ARG A 80 9.67 -3.53 -11.24
N TYR A 81 9.65 -3.26 -12.54
CA TYR A 81 9.47 -1.92 -13.10
C TYR A 81 8.43 -1.94 -14.21
N TRP A 82 7.62 -0.87 -14.30
CA TRP A 82 6.59 -0.71 -15.33
C TRP A 82 7.15 -0.77 -16.75
N ASN A 83 8.36 -0.25 -16.99
CA ASN A 83 8.99 -0.33 -18.31
C ASN A 83 9.29 -1.77 -18.76
N GLN A 84 9.33 -2.75 -17.86
CA GLN A 84 9.55 -4.17 -18.18
C GLN A 84 8.26 -4.90 -18.57
N THR A 85 7.09 -4.32 -18.28
CA THR A 85 5.80 -4.98 -18.48
C THR A 85 5.35 -4.93 -19.94
N GLY A 86 5.78 -3.90 -20.70
CA GLY A 86 5.36 -3.66 -22.08
C GLY A 86 4.11 -2.79 -22.23
N TYR A 87 3.48 -2.37 -21.12
CA TYR A 87 2.29 -1.52 -21.12
C TYR A 87 2.61 -0.01 -21.13
N GLY A 88 3.90 0.34 -21.08
CA GLY A 88 4.34 1.72 -20.84
C GLY A 88 4.18 2.14 -19.38
N THR A 89 4.77 3.27 -19.02
CA THR A 89 4.58 3.87 -17.69
C THR A 89 3.24 4.60 -17.65
N PRO A 90 2.38 4.35 -16.65
CA PRO A 90 1.15 5.12 -16.46
C PRO A 90 1.46 6.62 -16.40
N SER A 91 0.62 7.43 -17.04
CA SER A 91 0.76 8.89 -16.97
C SER A 91 0.57 9.37 -15.54
N TYR A 92 1.50 10.18 -15.06
CA TYR A 92 1.42 10.84 -13.76
C TYR A 92 1.77 12.32 -13.91
N ASP A 93 1.23 13.17 -13.05
CA ASP A 93 1.57 14.58 -13.01
C ASP A 93 1.77 15.01 -11.55
N ILE A 94 3.01 15.35 -11.21
CA ILE A 94 3.38 15.83 -9.87
C ILE A 94 3.02 17.30 -9.64
N ASN A 95 2.75 18.05 -10.71
CA ASN A 95 2.57 19.50 -10.69
C ASN A 95 1.12 19.93 -10.99
N LYS A 96 0.33 19.13 -11.71
CA LYS A 96 -1.10 19.37 -11.86
C LYS A 96 -1.83 18.92 -10.60
N GLY A 97 -2.60 19.85 -10.02
CA GLY A 97 -3.59 19.49 -9.02
C GLY A 97 -4.58 18.50 -9.62
N CYS A 98 -4.93 17.45 -8.86
CA CYS A 98 -6.02 16.57 -9.25
C CYS A 98 -7.29 17.40 -9.40
N ASN A 99 -7.86 17.44 -10.61
CA ASN A 99 -9.21 17.97 -10.78
C ASN A 99 -10.15 16.97 -10.07
N LYS A 100 -10.78 17.44 -8.99
CA LYS A 100 -11.78 16.67 -8.25
C LYS A 100 -12.98 16.32 -9.12
#